data_AF-M5G0E7-F1
#
_entry.id   AF-M5G0E7-F1
#
_cell.length_a   1.000
_cell.length_b   1.000
_cell.length_c   1.000
_cell.angle_alpha   90.00
_cell.angle_beta   90.00
_cell.angle_gamma   90.00
#
_symmetry.space_group_name_H-M   'P 1'
#
loop_
_entity.id
_entity.type
_entity.pdbx_description
1 polymer ?
#
loop_
_entity_poly.entity_id
_entity_poly.type
_entity_poly.pdbx_seq_one_letter_code
_entity_poly.pdbx_strand_id
1 'polypeptide(L)'
;MGYSRSQSYSESQSQSQSQSFSMSQGNSQNLGDLDFDDMMADLEVPGIPQATDLMDFGGLGEITESYAEKAARWGIEDDGANEGLSDPADLRSISFQRSKGENRRFADEVGFLLEGLKASQPLAVRRSSALQFVENVLDHEFIRKLKVIDGIARSWNFLRQAGAGDGDHVVDGALFLFLALITKDIRNFDPLLPKIDDVVSAATKTLSISHEDDPLIGARVPKSERGLINTLKSLLRKAKIDTEDAAMSTRRLVSTSIKALAALMPTPLSLPILEPVIASLLQEIKTFTERLKSFTAGEPLEQEDADNGSSLVDLTHTDNCLRVLEAFTMRGNRYEHASAAMDIVRGQANELTQQLLSLSLGCQVLMGTANEKKAVTAATCLISALRVPVNLSSSDVFWCRAILSHPITLPGTIRIIIQSEREAAKTSPVGGRESVHDVLCLGLALLTNLVEQVPGARESVREITYNPSCPGKPACTFDCRCPKRISALRCLVELYERKTEEAESCVTDGQAIQGAEAAFVAGHCSVLLGILGLDNAANLKIIVKALPGKHRQEKIDQLLTAVKDFSEVQSGAKQALDTTKTHACEPGDMEEAEDMREREPADTTDDGSEDKSGMIISQIITMLEELRGAA
;
A
#
# COMPACT_ATOMS: atom_id res chain seq x y z
N MET A 1 31.22 25.01 57.54
CA MET A 1 30.04 25.18 58.42
C MET A 1 28.81 25.20 57.55
N GLY A 2 27.86 24.27 57.73
CA GLY A 2 26.65 24.21 56.90
C GLY A 2 26.00 22.84 56.89
N TYR A 3 25.35 22.52 58.00
CA TYR A 3 24.35 21.48 58.29
C TYR A 3 23.83 20.58 57.15
N SER A 4 24.08 19.28 57.33
CA SER A 4 23.31 18.17 56.75
C SER A 4 22.01 17.98 57.55
N ARG A 5 20.86 17.96 56.87
CA ARG A 5 19.56 17.60 57.47
C ARG A 5 18.93 16.46 56.70
N SER A 6 19.00 15.29 57.31
CA SER A 6 18.21 14.10 57.03
C SER A 6 16.72 14.36 57.30
N GLN A 7 15.85 14.05 56.34
CA GLN A 7 14.43 13.80 56.60
C GLN A 7 13.96 12.55 55.87
N SER A 8 13.57 11.59 56.70
CA SER A 8 12.73 10.44 56.45
C SER A 8 11.40 10.83 55.82
N TYR A 9 10.95 10.08 54.81
CA TYR A 9 9.54 10.00 54.45
C TYR A 9 9.05 8.55 54.51
N SER A 10 7.89 8.47 55.14
CA SER A 10 7.13 7.32 55.61
C SER A 10 6.51 6.50 54.49
N GLU A 11 6.54 5.18 54.69
CA GLU A 11 5.66 4.20 54.04
C GLU A 11 4.20 4.51 54.35
N SER A 12 3.38 4.67 53.31
CA SER A 12 1.92 4.59 53.41
C SER A 12 1.43 3.48 52.50
N GLN A 13 1.05 2.37 53.15
CA GLN A 13 0.22 1.31 52.59
C GLN A 13 -1.12 1.91 52.13
N SER A 14 -1.48 1.71 50.87
CA SER A 14 -2.85 1.87 50.39
C SER A 14 -3.34 0.52 49.87
N GLN A 15 -4.14 -0.15 50.70
CA GLN A 15 -5.09 -1.18 50.31
C GLN A 15 -6.11 -0.55 49.34
N SER A 16 -6.25 -1.11 48.13
CA SER A 16 -7.41 -0.85 47.28
C SER A 16 -8.19 -2.14 47.10
N GLN A 17 -9.37 -2.13 47.74
CA GLN A 17 -10.37 -3.17 47.75
C GLN A 17 -10.94 -3.40 46.35
N SER A 18 -11.08 -4.69 46.04
CA SER A 18 -11.96 -5.24 45.02
C SER A 18 -13.42 -4.82 45.27
N GLN A 19 -13.97 -4.00 44.36
CA GLN A 19 -15.42 -3.83 44.24
C GLN A 19 -15.90 -4.51 42.96
N SER A 20 -16.50 -5.67 43.18
CA SER A 20 -17.41 -6.36 42.27
C SER A 20 -18.65 -5.50 42.04
N PHE A 21 -18.89 -5.09 40.79
CA PHE A 21 -20.21 -4.63 40.37
C PHE A 21 -20.94 -5.79 39.70
N SER A 22 -21.90 -6.36 40.43
CA SER A 22 -23.01 -7.10 39.85
C SER A 22 -24.16 -6.11 39.64
N MET A 23 -24.72 -6.08 38.44
CA MET A 23 -26.08 -5.58 38.23
C MET A 23 -26.86 -6.62 37.43
N SER A 24 -27.73 -7.27 38.19
CA SER A 24 -29.05 -7.81 37.88
C SER A 24 -29.50 -7.92 36.42
N GLN A 25 -29.81 -9.17 36.08
CA GLN A 25 -30.86 -9.60 35.16
C GLN A 25 -32.17 -8.81 35.33
N GLY A 26 -32.85 -8.55 34.20
CA GLY A 26 -34.27 -8.18 34.20
C GLY A 26 -34.73 -7.39 32.97
N ASN A 27 -34.83 -8.04 31.82
CA ASN A 27 -36.04 -8.05 30.97
C ASN A 27 -35.71 -8.60 29.57
N SER A 28 -35.87 -9.92 29.45
CA SER A 28 -36.20 -10.58 28.20
C SER A 28 -37.69 -10.34 27.93
N GLN A 29 -38.03 -9.67 26.83
CA GLN A 29 -39.27 -9.90 26.10
C GLN A 29 -39.20 -9.29 24.69
N ASN A 30 -39.28 -10.18 23.70
CA ASN A 30 -39.76 -9.99 22.34
C ASN A 30 -39.02 -9.02 21.41
N LEU A 31 -38.00 -9.54 20.73
CA LEU A 31 -37.76 -9.24 19.32
C LEU A 31 -37.67 -10.59 18.62
N GLY A 32 -38.76 -10.93 17.94
CA GLY A 32 -38.89 -12.15 17.15
C GLY A 32 -38.01 -12.11 15.91
N ASP A 33 -37.78 -13.31 15.40
CA ASP A 33 -37.16 -13.63 14.11
C ASP A 33 -37.45 -12.56 13.05
N LEU A 34 -36.40 -11.84 12.64
CA LEU A 34 -36.41 -11.07 11.41
C LEU A 34 -35.94 -12.00 10.31
N ASP A 35 -36.93 -12.55 9.62
CA ASP A 35 -36.77 -13.37 8.43
C ASP A 35 -36.08 -12.56 7.34
N PHE A 36 -34.96 -13.07 6.85
CA PHE A 36 -34.08 -12.38 5.89
C PHE A 36 -34.74 -12.29 4.49
N ASP A 37 -35.80 -13.08 4.26
CA ASP A 37 -36.55 -13.11 3.01
C ASP A 37 -37.55 -11.95 2.85
N ASP A 38 -37.94 -11.24 3.93
CA ASP A 38 -38.92 -10.14 3.87
C ASP A 38 -38.29 -8.76 3.55
N MET A 39 -36.95 -8.64 3.60
CA MET A 39 -36.25 -7.39 3.22
C MET A 39 -35.84 -7.33 1.74
N MET A 40 -36.08 -8.39 0.97
CA MET A 40 -35.77 -8.46 -0.46
C MET A 40 -37.00 -8.22 -1.36
N ALA A 41 -38.17 -7.91 -0.79
CA ALA A 41 -39.42 -7.79 -1.53
C ALA A 41 -39.68 -6.43 -2.24
N ASP A 42 -38.83 -5.41 -2.08
CA ASP A 42 -39.06 -4.08 -2.66
C ASP A 42 -38.10 -3.68 -3.80
N LEU A 43 -37.49 -4.67 -4.48
CA LEU A 43 -36.77 -4.44 -5.74
C LEU A 43 -37.42 -5.20 -6.89
N GLU A 44 -38.65 -4.81 -7.23
CA GLU A 44 -39.28 -5.20 -8.49
C GLU A 44 -38.55 -4.54 -9.67
N VAL A 45 -37.81 -5.35 -10.40
CA VAL A 45 -37.34 -5.09 -11.77
C VAL A 45 -38.58 -5.10 -12.68
N PRO A 46 -38.80 -4.10 -13.55
CA PRO A 46 -39.90 -4.15 -14.51
C PRO A 46 -39.65 -5.26 -15.52
N GLY A 47 -40.41 -6.36 -15.40
CA GLY A 47 -40.43 -7.47 -16.32
C GLY A 47 -41.03 -7.09 -17.68
N ILE A 48 -40.31 -7.43 -18.74
CA ILE A 48 -40.76 -7.40 -20.13
C ILE A 48 -41.93 -8.39 -20.27
N PRO A 49 -43.13 -7.99 -20.73
CA PRO A 49 -44.22 -8.93 -20.93
C PRO A 49 -43.96 -9.79 -22.18
N GLN A 50 -43.87 -11.10 -22.00
CA GLN A 50 -44.09 -12.07 -23.07
C GLN A 50 -45.58 -12.11 -23.39
N ALA A 51 -45.92 -11.80 -24.65
CA ALA A 51 -47.25 -11.95 -25.20
C ALA A 51 -47.34 -13.24 -26.01
N THR A 52 -48.21 -14.15 -25.58
CA THR A 52 -48.82 -15.15 -26.46
C THR A 52 -50.31 -15.28 -26.14
N ASP A 53 -51.09 -15.14 -27.20
CA ASP A 53 -52.46 -15.59 -27.45
C ASP A 53 -53.65 -14.92 -26.77
N LEU A 54 -54.25 -13.95 -27.48
CA LEU A 54 -55.70 -13.94 -27.67
C LEU A 54 -56.10 -13.37 -29.04
N MET A 55 -57.02 -14.07 -29.68
CA MET A 55 -57.58 -13.85 -31.01
C MET A 55 -58.37 -12.54 -31.18
N ASP A 56 -58.24 -11.98 -32.39
CA ASP A 56 -59.31 -11.44 -33.25
C ASP A 56 -60.14 -10.23 -32.78
N PHE A 57 -59.72 -9.03 -33.18
CA PHE A 57 -60.61 -7.95 -33.62
C PHE A 57 -59.88 -7.07 -34.65
N GLY A 58 -60.37 -7.08 -35.90
CA GLY A 58 -59.76 -6.39 -37.03
C GLY A 58 -59.84 -4.87 -36.99
N GLY A 59 -58.86 -4.21 -37.63
CA GLY A 59 -58.89 -2.78 -37.93
C GLY A 59 -57.54 -2.17 -38.32
N LEU A 60 -57.20 -2.22 -39.62
CA LEU A 60 -56.34 -1.29 -40.37
C LEU A 60 -54.95 -0.96 -39.79
N GLY A 61 -53.93 -1.67 -40.27
CA GLY A 61 -52.52 -1.29 -40.11
C GLY A 61 -52.13 -0.16 -41.06
N GLU A 62 -51.74 0.99 -40.51
CA GLU A 62 -50.94 1.99 -41.23
C GLU A 62 -49.47 1.59 -41.17
N ILE A 63 -48.98 1.04 -42.28
CA ILE A 63 -47.55 0.85 -42.54
C ILE A 63 -46.96 2.25 -42.75
N THR A 64 -46.05 2.69 -41.87
CA THR A 64 -45.30 3.92 -42.07
C THR A 64 -44.31 3.74 -43.22
N GLU A 65 -44.69 4.22 -44.40
CA GLU A 65 -43.82 4.33 -45.58
C GLU A 65 -42.53 5.11 -45.23
N SER A 66 -41.38 4.55 -45.62
CA SER A 66 -40.08 5.20 -45.51
C SER A 66 -40.02 6.47 -46.36
N TYR A 67 -39.25 7.47 -45.93
CA TYR A 67 -39.05 8.71 -46.69
C TYR A 67 -38.50 8.45 -48.11
N ALA A 68 -37.71 7.37 -48.26
CA ALA A 68 -37.19 6.91 -49.54
C ALA A 68 -38.29 6.36 -50.47
N GLU A 69 -39.29 5.65 -49.93
CA GLU A 69 -40.44 5.14 -50.70
C GLU A 69 -41.37 6.27 -51.13
N LYS A 70 -41.55 7.29 -50.29
CA LYS A 70 -42.29 8.52 -50.66
C LYS A 70 -41.57 9.28 -51.78
N ALA A 71 -40.25 9.45 -51.70
CA ALA A 71 -39.49 10.15 -52.74
C ALA A 71 -39.60 9.45 -54.11
N ALA A 72 -39.53 8.11 -54.14
CA ALA A 72 -39.69 7.32 -55.36
C ALA A 72 -41.13 7.35 -55.90
N ARG A 73 -42.14 7.36 -55.02
CA ARG A 73 -43.57 7.35 -55.41
C ARG A 73 -44.04 8.67 -56.02
N TRP A 74 -43.43 9.79 -55.65
CA TRP A 74 -43.80 11.13 -56.14
C TRP A 74 -42.96 11.61 -57.34
N GLY A 75 -42.12 10.74 -57.92
CA GLY A 75 -41.41 11.04 -59.17
C GLY A 75 -40.46 12.23 -59.07
N ILE A 76 -39.87 12.45 -57.90
CA ILE A 76 -38.81 13.44 -57.72
C ILE A 76 -37.51 12.82 -58.27
N GLU A 77 -37.42 12.74 -59.59
CA GLU A 77 -36.14 12.59 -60.29
C GLU A 77 -35.43 13.93 -60.18
N ASP A 78 -34.60 14.09 -59.15
CA ASP A 78 -33.76 15.27 -58.99
C ASP A 78 -32.47 15.09 -59.81
N ASP A 79 -32.57 15.33 -61.12
CA ASP A 79 -31.44 15.46 -62.05
C ASP A 79 -30.63 16.76 -61.85
N GLY A 80 -30.70 17.40 -60.67
CA GLY A 80 -30.12 18.73 -60.44
C GLY A 80 -29.45 19.01 -59.09
N ALA A 81 -29.36 18.05 -58.17
CA ALA A 81 -28.87 18.32 -56.80
C ALA A 81 -27.53 17.64 -56.44
N ASN A 82 -26.62 17.46 -57.40
CA ASN A 82 -25.31 16.83 -57.16
C ASN A 82 -24.14 17.83 -57.00
N GLU A 83 -24.40 19.07 -56.55
CA GLU A 83 -23.34 19.99 -56.12
C GLU A 83 -23.79 20.75 -54.87
N GLY A 84 -23.57 20.18 -53.67
CA GLY A 84 -23.72 20.98 -52.45
C GLY A 84 -23.73 20.28 -51.09
N LEU A 85 -23.94 18.96 -51.01
CA LEU A 85 -24.01 18.27 -49.71
C LEU A 85 -23.34 16.88 -49.81
N SER A 86 -22.02 16.86 -49.99
CA SER A 86 -21.23 15.62 -50.01
C SER A 86 -20.75 15.15 -48.64
N ASP A 87 -21.19 15.76 -47.53
CA ASP A 87 -20.79 15.28 -46.20
C ASP A 87 -21.98 15.19 -45.22
N PRO A 88 -22.50 13.98 -44.93
CA PRO A 88 -23.47 13.77 -43.85
C PRO A 88 -22.92 14.13 -42.46
N ALA A 89 -21.64 14.50 -42.33
CA ALA A 89 -21.05 15.08 -41.12
C ALA A 89 -21.54 16.50 -40.78
N ASP A 90 -22.26 17.20 -41.67
CA ASP A 90 -22.70 18.57 -41.45
C ASP A 90 -24.09 18.71 -40.79
N LEU A 91 -24.84 17.60 -40.65
CA LEU A 91 -26.03 17.55 -39.79
C LEU A 91 -25.61 17.22 -38.34
N ARG A 92 -24.82 18.10 -37.74
CA ARG A 92 -24.48 17.98 -36.31
C ARG A 92 -25.76 18.21 -35.50
N SER A 93 -26.23 17.17 -34.82
CA SER A 93 -27.37 17.23 -33.90
C SER A 93 -27.32 18.49 -33.02
N ILE A 94 -28.48 19.10 -32.74
CA ILE A 94 -28.61 20.29 -31.87
C ILE A 94 -27.87 20.07 -30.53
N SER A 95 -27.87 18.84 -30.02
CA SER A 95 -27.14 18.46 -28.81
C SER A 95 -25.62 18.61 -28.94
N PHE A 96 -25.05 18.30 -30.12
CA PHE A 96 -23.63 18.51 -30.42
C PHE A 96 -23.27 20.00 -30.49
N GLN A 97 -24.13 20.82 -31.10
CA GLN A 97 -23.88 22.26 -31.17
C GLN A 97 -23.96 22.92 -29.79
N ARG A 98 -24.89 22.48 -28.94
CA ARG A 98 -25.00 22.91 -27.54
C ARG A 98 -23.76 22.51 -26.73
N SER A 99 -23.29 21.26 -26.84
CA SER A 99 -22.09 20.81 -26.13
C SER A 99 -20.83 21.56 -26.58
N LYS A 100 -20.70 21.86 -27.89
CA LYS A 100 -19.61 22.69 -28.41
C LYS A 100 -19.64 24.12 -27.86
N GLY A 101 -20.83 24.72 -27.77
CA GLY A 101 -21.03 26.04 -27.18
C GLY A 101 -20.69 26.07 -25.69
N GLU A 102 -21.12 25.05 -24.94
CA GLU A 102 -20.81 24.88 -23.52
C GLU A 102 -19.30 24.71 -23.29
N ASN A 103 -18.64 23.85 -24.06
CA ASN A 103 -17.19 23.63 -23.99
C ASN A 103 -16.41 24.91 -24.29
N ARG A 104 -16.89 25.74 -25.24
CA ARG A 104 -16.27 27.04 -25.53
C ARG A 104 -16.40 28.00 -24.36
N ARG A 105 -17.61 28.13 -23.78
CA ARG A 105 -17.83 28.98 -22.60
C ARG A 105 -16.96 28.55 -21.43
N PHE A 106 -16.87 27.24 -21.20
CA PHE A 106 -15.99 26.67 -20.19
C PHE A 106 -14.51 26.97 -20.48
N ALA A 107 -14.06 26.82 -21.72
CA ALA A 107 -12.68 27.15 -22.12
C ALA A 107 -12.35 28.64 -21.91
N ASP A 108 -13.30 29.55 -22.17
CA ASP A 108 -13.15 30.98 -21.92
C ASP A 108 -13.04 31.28 -20.42
N GLU A 109 -13.86 30.62 -19.60
CA GLU A 109 -13.82 30.72 -18.13
C GLU A 109 -12.49 30.22 -17.55
N VAL A 110 -12.04 29.03 -17.97
CA VAL A 110 -10.73 28.49 -17.60
C VAL A 110 -9.62 29.43 -18.10
N GLY A 111 -9.74 29.94 -19.33
CA GLY A 111 -8.81 30.91 -19.90
C GLY A 111 -8.65 32.16 -19.04
N PHE A 112 -9.75 32.69 -18.50
CA PHE A 112 -9.74 33.82 -17.59
C PHE A 112 -9.05 33.50 -16.26
N LEU A 113 -9.32 32.33 -15.67
CA LEU A 113 -8.65 31.88 -14.45
C LEU A 113 -7.12 31.74 -14.66
N LEU A 114 -6.72 31.15 -15.78
CA LEU A 114 -5.31 30.95 -16.12
C LEU A 114 -4.58 32.27 -16.46
N GLU A 115 -5.29 33.28 -16.97
CA GLU A 115 -4.72 34.62 -17.19
C GLU A 115 -4.18 35.24 -15.90
N GLY A 116 -4.87 35.00 -14.78
CA GLY A 116 -4.44 35.43 -13.44
C GLY A 116 -3.14 34.76 -12.95
N LEU A 117 -2.73 33.65 -13.56
CA LEU A 117 -1.51 32.91 -13.22
C LEU A 117 -0.27 33.36 -14.01
N LYS A 118 -0.42 34.24 -15.00
CA LYS A 118 0.72 34.71 -15.79
C LYS A 118 1.78 35.38 -14.92
N ALA A 119 3.05 35.18 -15.25
CA ALA A 119 4.19 35.80 -14.56
C ALA A 119 4.15 37.34 -14.52
N SER A 120 3.44 37.98 -15.45
CA SER A 120 3.23 39.43 -15.48
C SER A 120 2.28 39.94 -14.39
N GLN A 121 1.46 39.06 -13.79
CA GLN A 121 0.52 39.43 -12.75
C GLN A 121 1.21 39.59 -11.39
N PRO A 122 0.72 40.48 -10.52
CA PRO A 122 1.21 40.60 -9.16
C PRO A 122 1.11 39.26 -8.41
N LEU A 123 2.09 38.96 -7.54
CA LEU A 123 2.14 37.69 -6.80
C LEU A 123 0.86 37.40 -6.01
N ALA A 124 0.24 38.42 -5.41
CA ALA A 124 -1.03 38.27 -4.71
C ALA A 124 -2.15 37.76 -5.63
N VAL A 125 -2.24 38.28 -6.86
CA VAL A 125 -3.22 37.83 -7.87
C VAL A 125 -2.94 36.39 -8.26
N ARG A 126 -1.67 36.05 -8.54
CA ARG A 126 -1.26 34.68 -8.90
C ARG A 126 -1.63 33.66 -7.82
N ARG A 127 -1.37 33.97 -6.54
CA ARG A 127 -1.73 33.12 -5.39
C ARG A 127 -3.24 32.92 -5.28
N SER A 128 -4.02 33.99 -5.36
CA SER A 128 -5.49 33.90 -5.29
C SER A 128 -6.07 33.13 -6.48
N SER A 129 -5.59 33.39 -7.70
CA SER A 129 -6.01 32.65 -8.90
C SER A 129 -5.64 31.17 -8.83
N ALA A 130 -4.47 30.82 -8.27
CA ALA A 130 -4.07 29.43 -8.09
C ALA A 130 -5.02 28.69 -7.14
N LEU A 131 -5.37 29.30 -6.00
CA LEU A 131 -6.32 28.71 -5.04
C LEU A 131 -7.72 28.57 -5.63
N GLN A 132 -8.21 29.58 -6.35
CA GLN A 132 -9.52 29.52 -7.01
C GLN A 132 -9.53 28.43 -8.09
N PHE A 133 -8.46 28.32 -8.87
CA PHE A 133 -8.34 27.28 -9.89
C PHE A 133 -8.40 25.87 -9.27
N VAL A 134 -7.61 25.61 -8.23
CA VAL A 134 -7.61 24.27 -7.61
C VAL A 134 -8.88 23.99 -6.81
N GLU A 135 -9.58 25.00 -6.31
CA GLU A 135 -10.92 24.85 -5.75
C GLU A 135 -11.92 24.35 -6.81
N ASN A 136 -11.87 24.89 -8.03
CA ASN A 136 -12.70 24.40 -9.14
C ASN A 136 -12.32 22.97 -9.56
N VAL A 137 -11.03 22.63 -9.53
CA VAL A 137 -10.55 21.27 -9.85
C VAL A 137 -11.02 20.21 -8.84
N LEU A 138 -11.49 20.60 -7.65
CA LEU A 138 -12.12 19.66 -6.71
C LEU A 138 -13.39 19.01 -7.28
N ASP A 139 -14.05 19.68 -8.23
CA ASP A 139 -15.19 19.14 -8.94
C ASP A 139 -14.75 18.16 -10.05
N HIS A 140 -15.21 16.93 -9.96
CA HIS A 140 -14.91 15.89 -10.94
C HIS A 140 -15.48 16.24 -12.33
N GLU A 141 -16.60 16.96 -12.41
CA GLU A 141 -17.13 17.44 -13.69
C GLU A 141 -16.21 18.48 -14.31
N PHE A 142 -15.63 19.36 -13.50
CA PHE A 142 -14.63 20.34 -13.94
C PHE A 142 -13.38 19.65 -14.51
N ILE A 143 -12.83 18.62 -13.85
CA ILE A 143 -11.70 17.84 -14.38
C ILE A 143 -12.05 17.20 -15.72
N ARG A 144 -13.24 16.61 -15.84
CA ARG A 144 -13.71 15.99 -17.08
C ARG A 144 -13.78 17.01 -18.22
N LYS A 145 -14.36 18.20 -17.98
CA LYS A 145 -14.42 19.29 -18.97
C LYS A 145 -13.03 19.84 -19.29
N LEU A 146 -12.17 19.97 -18.28
CA LEU A 146 -10.77 20.40 -18.44
C LEU A 146 -9.99 19.44 -19.34
N LYS A 147 -10.21 18.14 -19.20
CA LYS A 147 -9.61 17.12 -20.07
C LYS A 147 -10.10 17.26 -21.52
N VAL A 148 -11.40 17.46 -21.75
CA VAL A 148 -11.99 17.57 -23.09
C VAL A 148 -11.41 18.74 -23.89
N ILE A 149 -10.96 19.81 -23.22
CA ILE A 149 -10.36 20.99 -23.86
C ILE A 149 -8.82 20.99 -23.83
N ASP A 150 -8.18 19.84 -23.54
CA ASP A 150 -6.72 19.71 -23.36
C ASP A 150 -6.14 20.69 -22.32
N GLY A 151 -6.97 21.05 -21.33
CA GLY A 151 -6.66 22.07 -20.34
C GLY A 151 -5.71 21.63 -19.24
N ILE A 152 -5.49 20.33 -19.04
CA ILE A 152 -4.66 19.79 -17.94
C ILE A 152 -3.19 20.21 -18.13
N ALA A 153 -2.59 19.89 -19.28
CA ALA A 153 -1.20 20.25 -19.58
C ALA A 153 -0.99 21.76 -19.63
N ARG A 154 -2.00 22.49 -20.11
CA ARG A 154 -2.01 23.96 -20.11
C ARG A 154 -1.99 24.51 -18.68
N SER A 155 -2.88 24.01 -17.82
CA SER A 155 -2.98 24.44 -16.42
C SER A 155 -1.68 24.22 -15.65
N TRP A 156 -1.02 23.07 -15.87
CA TRP A 156 0.32 22.82 -15.34
C TRP A 156 1.31 23.92 -15.70
N ASN A 157 1.40 24.30 -16.99
CA ASN A 157 2.32 25.34 -17.44
C ASN A 157 2.03 26.70 -16.79
N PHE A 158 0.75 27.07 -16.65
CA PHE A 158 0.37 28.33 -16.03
C PHE A 158 0.71 28.33 -14.53
N LEU A 159 0.51 27.23 -13.81
CA LEU A 159 0.95 27.11 -12.42
C LEU A 159 2.48 27.21 -12.30
N ARG A 160 3.24 26.54 -13.18
CA ARG A 160 4.70 26.66 -13.21
C ARG A 160 5.15 28.09 -13.54
N GLN A 161 4.54 28.76 -14.51
CA GLN A 161 4.79 30.18 -14.83
C GLN A 161 4.42 31.12 -13.68
N ALA A 162 3.46 30.73 -12.85
CA ALA A 162 3.11 31.47 -11.64
C ALA A 162 4.18 31.38 -10.54
N GLY A 163 5.21 30.53 -10.73
CA GLY A 163 6.29 30.30 -9.78
C GLY A 163 6.07 29.07 -8.89
N ALA A 164 5.07 28.24 -9.17
CA ALA A 164 4.88 26.98 -8.45
C ALA A 164 6.11 26.09 -8.65
N GLY A 165 6.57 25.41 -7.61
CA GLY A 165 7.78 24.58 -7.52
C GLY A 165 9.10 25.37 -7.54
N ASP A 166 9.05 26.69 -7.40
CA ASP A 166 10.22 27.57 -7.29
C ASP A 166 10.27 28.31 -5.94
N GLY A 167 9.51 27.83 -4.95
CA GLY A 167 9.62 28.23 -3.53
C GLY A 167 8.47 29.09 -3.00
N ASP A 168 7.42 29.35 -3.78
CA ASP A 168 6.23 30.03 -3.25
C ASP A 168 5.31 29.06 -2.51
N HIS A 169 5.22 29.21 -1.20
CA HIS A 169 4.45 28.31 -0.34
C HIS A 169 3.00 28.07 -0.76
N VAL A 170 2.32 29.08 -1.30
CA VAL A 170 0.90 28.98 -1.66
C VAL A 170 0.74 28.35 -3.04
N VAL A 171 1.52 28.82 -4.02
CA VAL A 171 1.43 28.31 -5.40
C VAL A 171 1.99 26.89 -5.50
N ASP A 172 3.06 26.56 -4.76
CA ASP A 172 3.61 25.20 -4.65
C ASP A 172 2.55 24.24 -4.10
N GLY A 173 1.91 24.62 -2.99
CA GLY A 173 0.84 23.82 -2.40
C GLY A 173 -0.37 23.65 -3.33
N ALA A 174 -0.74 24.68 -4.10
CA ALA A 174 -1.76 24.58 -5.13
C ALA A 174 -1.35 23.62 -6.27
N LEU A 175 -0.09 23.68 -6.74
CA LEU A 175 0.42 22.79 -7.78
C LEU A 175 0.35 21.31 -7.37
N PHE A 176 0.77 20.98 -6.15
CA PHE A 176 0.72 19.58 -5.71
C PHE A 176 -0.68 19.13 -5.29
N LEU A 177 -1.57 20.03 -4.88
CA LEU A 177 -3.00 19.72 -4.78
C LEU A 177 -3.59 19.40 -6.15
N PHE A 178 -3.30 20.21 -7.16
CA PHE A 178 -3.69 19.94 -8.55
C PHE A 178 -3.15 18.58 -9.01
N LEU A 179 -1.85 18.31 -8.82
CA LEU A 179 -1.23 17.05 -9.21
C LEU A 179 -1.90 15.86 -8.50
N ALA A 180 -2.09 15.94 -7.17
CA ALA A 180 -2.76 14.90 -6.40
C ALA A 180 -4.17 14.60 -6.91
N LEU A 181 -4.95 15.63 -7.27
CA LEU A 181 -6.30 15.48 -7.82
C LEU A 181 -6.29 14.83 -9.21
N ILE A 182 -5.37 15.24 -10.09
CA ILE A 182 -5.24 14.67 -11.43
C ILE A 182 -4.80 13.21 -11.34
N THR A 183 -3.89 12.85 -10.43
CA THR A 183 -3.38 11.48 -10.29
C THR A 183 -4.37 10.49 -9.67
N LYS A 184 -5.58 10.92 -9.28
CA LYS A 184 -6.65 10.01 -8.83
C LYS A 184 -7.19 9.13 -9.95
N ASP A 185 -7.08 9.56 -11.20
CA ASP A 185 -7.43 8.76 -12.39
C ASP A 185 -6.27 8.82 -13.38
N ILE A 186 -5.71 7.65 -13.69
CA ILE A 186 -4.56 7.52 -14.59
C ILE A 186 -4.77 8.22 -15.93
N ARG A 187 -6.00 8.19 -16.44
CA ARG A 187 -6.35 8.76 -17.75
C ARG A 187 -6.29 10.28 -17.76
N ASN A 188 -6.25 10.93 -16.60
CA ASN A 188 -6.08 12.38 -16.50
C ASN A 188 -4.61 12.77 -16.52
N PHE A 189 -3.70 11.82 -16.30
CA PHE A 189 -2.27 12.08 -16.24
C PHE A 189 -1.59 12.07 -17.62
N ASP A 190 -2.15 11.39 -18.62
CA ASP A 190 -1.59 11.30 -19.98
C ASP A 190 -1.09 12.65 -20.55
N PRO A 191 -1.83 13.77 -20.41
CA PRO A 191 -1.39 15.08 -20.91
C PRO A 191 -0.13 15.63 -20.23
N LEU A 192 0.23 15.11 -19.05
CA LEU A 192 1.42 15.52 -18.28
C LEU A 192 2.65 14.65 -18.56
N LEU A 193 2.50 13.50 -19.24
CA LEU A 193 3.64 12.64 -19.59
C LEU A 193 4.76 13.39 -20.36
N PRO A 194 4.47 14.24 -21.36
CA PRO A 194 5.51 15.00 -22.06
C PRO A 194 6.24 16.03 -21.17
N LYS A 195 5.77 16.24 -19.94
CA LYS A 195 6.29 17.22 -18.97
C LYS A 195 6.89 16.54 -17.74
N ILE A 196 7.13 15.23 -17.79
CA ILE A 196 7.51 14.47 -16.61
C ILE A 196 8.79 15.00 -15.96
N ASP A 197 9.78 15.45 -16.76
CA ASP A 197 11.02 16.01 -16.22
C ASP A 197 10.77 17.26 -15.36
N ASP A 198 9.83 18.11 -15.75
CA ASP A 198 9.43 19.30 -14.99
C ASP A 198 8.61 18.93 -13.74
N VAL A 199 7.74 17.91 -13.84
CA VAL A 199 7.03 17.35 -12.69
C VAL A 199 8.01 16.80 -11.66
N VAL A 200 8.99 16.01 -12.10
CA VAL A 200 10.02 15.41 -11.23
C VAL A 200 10.91 16.49 -10.62
N SER A 201 11.31 17.49 -11.41
CA SER A 201 12.10 18.63 -10.92
C SER A 201 11.37 19.41 -9.83
N ALA A 202 10.10 19.76 -10.05
CA ALA A 202 9.28 20.43 -9.04
C ALA A 202 9.13 19.58 -7.78
N ALA A 203 8.80 18.30 -7.94
CA ALA A 203 8.61 17.37 -6.84
C ALA A 203 9.90 17.18 -6.01
N THR A 204 11.06 17.09 -6.66
CA THR A 204 12.38 16.93 -6.02
C THR A 204 12.71 18.11 -5.12
N LYS A 205 12.51 19.34 -5.61
CA LYS A 205 12.73 20.55 -4.82
C LYS A 205 11.84 20.55 -3.57
N THR A 206 10.57 20.18 -3.72
CA THR A 206 9.61 20.22 -2.63
C THR A 206 9.79 19.07 -1.62
N LEU A 207 10.23 17.89 -2.05
CA LEU A 207 10.63 16.81 -1.16
C LEU A 207 11.83 17.18 -0.28
N SER A 208 12.69 18.09 -0.75
CA SER A 208 13.88 18.55 -0.02
C SER A 208 13.57 19.57 1.09
N ILE A 209 12.30 19.98 1.26
CA ILE A 209 11.89 20.97 2.27
C ILE A 209 11.99 20.34 3.67
N SER A 210 12.72 21.00 4.57
CA SER A 210 12.83 20.57 5.97
C SER A 210 11.53 20.84 6.74
N HIS A 211 11.31 20.12 7.84
CA HIS A 211 10.13 20.35 8.70
C HIS A 211 10.11 21.79 9.27
N GLU A 212 11.27 22.41 9.50
CA GLU A 212 11.40 23.79 9.99
C GLU A 212 11.06 24.85 8.94
N ASP A 213 10.97 24.44 7.68
CA ASP A 213 10.65 25.26 6.53
C ASP A 213 9.27 24.94 5.94
N ASP A 214 8.52 23.99 6.51
CA ASP A 214 7.27 23.52 5.93
C ASP A 214 6.11 24.52 6.14
N PRO A 215 5.60 25.12 5.05
CA PRO A 215 4.56 26.14 5.16
C PRO A 215 3.19 25.56 5.55
N LEU A 216 2.91 24.30 5.23
CA LEU A 216 1.64 23.67 5.61
C LEU A 216 1.62 23.30 7.10
N ILE A 217 2.78 23.10 7.72
CA ILE A 217 2.87 22.95 9.18
C ILE A 217 2.85 24.33 9.88
N GLY A 218 2.98 25.41 9.09
CA GLY A 218 2.92 26.80 9.57
C GLY A 218 4.29 27.40 9.87
N ALA A 219 5.37 26.68 9.54
CA ALA A 219 6.73 27.14 9.74
C ALA A 219 7.08 28.24 8.73
N ARG A 220 7.74 29.31 9.20
CA ARG A 220 8.23 30.45 8.39
C ARG A 220 7.20 31.15 7.49
N VAL A 221 5.89 30.92 7.69
CA VAL A 221 4.84 31.58 6.91
C VAL A 221 4.65 33.05 7.33
N PRO A 222 4.86 34.03 6.41
CA PRO A 222 4.59 35.44 6.68
C PRO A 222 3.13 35.68 7.12
N LYS A 223 2.91 36.65 8.01
CA LYS A 223 1.55 36.97 8.51
C LYS A 223 0.54 37.25 7.38
N SER A 224 1.00 37.88 6.30
CA SER A 224 0.21 38.18 5.10
C SER A 224 -0.25 36.94 4.34
N GLU A 225 0.39 35.79 4.52
CA GLU A 225 0.13 34.56 3.76
C GLU A 225 -0.70 33.54 4.54
N ARG A 226 -0.80 33.70 5.85
CA ARG A 226 -1.53 32.77 6.73
C ARG A 226 -2.98 32.55 6.29
N GLY A 227 -3.66 33.60 5.82
CA GLY A 227 -5.02 33.50 5.29
C GLY A 227 -5.08 32.56 4.08
N LEU A 228 -4.17 32.72 3.13
CA LEU A 228 -4.09 31.90 1.91
C LEU A 228 -3.72 30.44 2.22
N ILE A 229 -2.78 30.23 3.14
CA ILE A 229 -2.41 28.88 3.61
C ILE A 229 -3.59 28.21 4.33
N ASN A 230 -4.37 28.95 5.12
CA ASN A 230 -5.57 28.40 5.74
C ASN A 230 -6.65 28.04 4.71
N THR A 231 -6.81 28.83 3.65
CA THR A 231 -7.66 28.47 2.51
C THR A 231 -7.15 27.19 1.85
N LEU A 232 -5.86 27.09 1.56
CA LEU A 232 -5.26 25.88 0.99
C LEU A 232 -5.50 24.65 1.88
N LYS A 233 -5.29 24.76 3.20
CA LYS A 233 -5.61 23.70 4.17
C LYS A 233 -7.08 23.30 4.12
N SER A 234 -7.99 24.26 3.97
CA SER A 234 -9.42 23.98 3.81
C SER A 234 -9.69 23.20 2.51
N LEU A 235 -9.07 23.59 1.39
CA LEU A 235 -9.20 22.89 0.12
C LEU A 235 -8.65 21.45 0.20
N LEU A 236 -7.52 21.25 0.87
CA LEU A 236 -6.93 19.93 1.09
C LEU A 236 -7.87 19.01 1.87
N ARG A 237 -8.55 19.52 2.91
CA ARG A 237 -9.59 18.78 3.63
C ARG A 237 -10.78 18.46 2.73
N LYS A 238 -11.26 19.41 1.92
CA LYS A 238 -12.35 19.20 0.95
C LYS A 238 -11.98 18.13 -0.09
N ALA A 239 -10.72 18.09 -0.51
CA ALA A 239 -10.20 17.14 -1.50
C ALA A 239 -10.19 15.69 -1.01
N LYS A 240 -10.35 15.47 0.31
CA LYS A 240 -10.19 14.16 0.95
C LYS A 240 -8.87 13.48 0.57
N ILE A 241 -7.82 14.28 0.36
CA ILE A 241 -6.46 13.79 0.14
C ILE A 241 -5.93 13.52 1.54
N ASP A 242 -6.05 12.26 1.95
CA ASP A 242 -5.73 11.74 3.28
C ASP A 242 -6.66 12.16 4.43
N THR A 243 -6.90 11.18 5.31
CA THR A 243 -7.97 11.14 6.31
C THR A 243 -7.68 11.98 7.57
N GLU A 244 -8.67 12.82 7.86
CA GLU A 244 -9.10 13.55 9.07
C GLU A 244 -8.18 14.02 10.21
N ASP A 245 -6.99 13.47 10.52
CA ASP A 245 -6.37 13.77 11.84
C ASP A 245 -4.87 14.09 11.90
N ALA A 246 -4.12 14.01 10.80
CA ALA A 246 -2.70 14.37 10.81
C ALA A 246 -2.44 15.77 10.24
N ALA A 247 -1.49 16.50 10.86
CA ALA A 247 -1.02 17.76 10.32
C ALA A 247 -0.40 17.52 8.93
N MET A 248 -1.06 18.03 7.88
CA MET A 248 -0.60 17.85 6.51
C MET A 248 0.68 18.65 6.29
N SER A 249 1.73 17.96 5.86
CA SER A 249 3.00 18.54 5.44
C SER A 249 3.04 18.70 3.92
N THR A 250 3.89 19.61 3.44
CA THR A 250 4.10 19.80 2.00
C THR A 250 4.77 18.56 1.40
N ARG A 251 5.72 17.96 2.11
CA ARG A 251 6.34 16.68 1.72
C ARG A 251 5.32 15.55 1.59
N ARG A 252 4.35 15.45 2.52
CA ARG A 252 3.26 14.48 2.42
C ARG A 252 2.43 14.68 1.16
N LEU A 253 1.97 15.90 0.90
CA LEU A 253 1.17 16.21 -0.30
C LEU A 253 1.90 15.80 -1.60
N VAL A 254 3.18 16.12 -1.70
CA VAL A 254 4.01 15.76 -2.85
C VAL A 254 4.19 14.25 -2.95
N SER A 255 4.56 13.59 -1.84
CA SER A 255 4.75 12.13 -1.82
C SER A 255 3.47 11.35 -2.14
N THR A 256 2.29 11.85 -1.77
CA THR A 256 1.00 11.24 -2.16
C THR A 256 0.82 11.26 -3.68
N SER A 257 1.19 12.36 -4.32
CA SER A 257 1.16 12.49 -5.78
C SER A 257 2.19 11.57 -6.43
N ILE A 258 3.44 11.57 -5.96
CA ILE A 258 4.51 10.72 -6.50
C ILE A 258 4.18 9.24 -6.33
N LYS A 259 3.62 8.83 -5.19
CA LYS A 259 3.15 7.45 -4.98
C LYS A 259 2.21 7.01 -6.07
N ALA A 260 1.19 7.84 -6.37
CA ALA A 260 0.27 7.55 -7.46
C ALA A 260 1.02 7.48 -8.80
N LEU A 261 1.91 8.44 -9.08
CA LEU A 261 2.72 8.42 -10.32
C LEU A 261 3.57 7.16 -10.46
N ALA A 262 4.25 6.73 -9.41
CA ALA A 262 5.10 5.54 -9.44
C ALA A 262 4.28 4.26 -9.68
N ALA A 263 3.06 4.19 -9.12
CA ALA A 263 2.15 3.08 -9.39
C ALA A 263 1.69 3.06 -10.85
N LEU A 264 1.55 4.22 -11.49
CA LEU A 264 0.91 4.35 -12.81
C LEU A 264 1.90 4.38 -13.99
N MET A 265 3.12 4.90 -13.79
CA MET A 265 4.05 5.15 -14.90
C MET A 265 5.05 4.01 -15.13
N PRO A 266 5.51 3.80 -16.37
CA PRO A 266 6.68 2.97 -16.66
C PRO A 266 7.93 3.47 -15.90
N THR A 267 8.75 2.52 -15.43
CA THR A 267 9.98 2.75 -14.66
C THR A 267 10.93 3.82 -15.24
N PRO A 268 11.22 3.89 -16.56
CA PRO A 268 12.16 4.90 -17.06
C PRO A 268 11.71 6.35 -16.84
N LEU A 269 10.41 6.63 -16.86
CA LEU A 269 9.88 7.98 -16.69
C LEU A 269 9.88 8.43 -15.23
N SER A 270 9.81 7.47 -14.31
CA SER A 270 9.83 7.75 -12.87
C SER A 270 11.24 7.63 -12.27
N LEU A 271 12.21 7.00 -12.94
CA LEU A 271 13.56 6.76 -12.40
C LEU A 271 14.22 8.00 -11.76
N PRO A 272 14.16 9.22 -12.33
CA PRO A 272 14.82 10.38 -11.74
C PRO A 272 14.22 10.82 -10.39
N ILE A 273 13.02 10.35 -10.01
CA ILE A 273 12.42 10.66 -8.70
C ILE A 273 12.92 9.75 -7.58
N LEU A 274 13.54 8.62 -7.92
CA LEU A 274 13.89 7.57 -6.96
C LEU A 274 14.91 8.08 -5.92
N GLU A 275 15.99 8.71 -6.36
CA GLU A 275 17.01 9.25 -5.47
C GLU A 275 16.46 10.33 -4.52
N PRO A 276 15.73 11.37 -5.00
CA PRO A 276 15.04 12.32 -4.12
C PRO A 276 14.08 11.68 -3.12
N VAL A 277 13.34 10.65 -3.53
CA VAL A 277 12.42 9.93 -2.66
C VAL A 277 13.16 9.16 -1.57
N ILE A 278 14.25 8.47 -1.92
CA ILE A 278 15.10 7.78 -0.93
C ILE A 278 15.72 8.80 0.03
N ALA A 279 16.23 9.93 -0.46
CA ALA A 279 16.81 10.97 0.39
C ALA A 279 15.77 11.53 1.39
N SER A 280 14.56 11.85 0.92
CA SER A 280 13.45 12.32 1.77
C SER A 280 13.03 11.26 2.80
N LEU A 281 12.98 9.99 2.39
CA LEU A 281 12.68 8.86 3.27
C LEU A 281 13.73 8.71 4.37
N LEU A 282 15.01 8.69 4.02
CA LEU A 282 16.11 8.54 4.97
C LEU A 282 16.16 9.70 5.96
N GLN A 283 15.93 10.94 5.51
CA GLN A 283 15.84 12.10 6.38
C GLN A 283 14.75 11.92 7.45
N GLU A 284 13.57 11.44 7.04
CA GLU A 284 12.44 11.24 7.94
C GLU A 284 12.71 10.10 8.94
N ILE A 285 13.19 8.95 8.45
CA ILE A 285 13.47 7.78 9.30
C ILE A 285 14.65 8.05 10.25
N LYS A 286 15.67 8.82 9.85
CA LYS A 286 16.80 9.13 10.73
C LYS A 286 16.34 9.78 12.03
N THR A 287 15.44 10.75 11.93
CA THR A 287 14.81 11.41 13.09
C THR A 287 14.04 10.39 13.94
N PHE A 288 13.31 9.47 13.30
CA PHE A 288 12.60 8.39 13.98
C PHE A 288 13.54 7.45 14.74
N THR A 289 14.65 7.05 14.12
CA THR A 289 15.64 6.15 14.69
C THR A 289 16.32 6.76 15.91
N GLU A 290 16.58 8.06 15.90
CA GLU A 290 17.08 8.79 17.07
C GLU A 290 16.07 8.74 18.23
N ARG A 291 14.79 8.98 17.96
CA ARG A 291 13.73 8.85 18.97
C ARG A 291 13.56 7.42 19.46
N LEU A 292 13.70 6.42 18.59
CA LEU A 292 13.62 5.02 19.00
C LEU A 292 14.75 4.65 19.97
N LYS A 293 15.95 5.23 19.79
CA LYS A 293 17.05 5.08 20.76
C LYS A 293 16.70 5.72 22.10
N SER A 294 16.17 6.94 22.10
CA SER A 294 15.67 7.59 23.32
C SER A 294 14.57 6.78 24.00
N PHE A 295 13.66 6.19 23.22
CA PHE A 295 12.63 5.30 23.73
C PHE A 295 13.23 4.13 24.50
N THR A 296 14.29 3.50 23.98
CA THR A 296 14.96 2.42 24.71
C THR A 296 15.60 2.84 26.04
N ALA A 297 15.90 4.13 26.20
CA ALA A 297 16.36 4.72 27.46
C ALA A 297 15.21 5.02 28.44
N GLY A 298 13.95 4.82 28.04
CA GLY A 298 12.75 5.00 28.86
C GLY A 298 11.96 6.28 28.55
N GLU A 299 12.40 7.08 27.59
CA GLU A 299 11.61 8.22 27.12
C GLU A 299 10.39 7.73 26.33
N PRO A 300 9.27 8.47 26.28
CA PRO A 300 8.17 8.10 25.41
C PRO A 300 8.59 8.27 23.96
N LEU A 301 8.22 7.30 23.10
CA LEU A 301 8.46 7.41 21.66
C LEU A 301 7.66 8.57 21.05
N GLU A 302 6.53 8.89 21.69
CA GLU A 302 5.69 10.05 21.40
C GLU A 302 5.96 11.14 22.43
N GLN A 303 6.53 12.25 22.00
CA GLN A 303 6.51 13.48 22.79
C GLN A 303 5.30 14.29 22.33
N GLU A 304 4.31 14.42 23.21
CA GLU A 304 3.23 15.39 23.05
C GLU A 304 3.81 16.79 23.34
N ASP A 305 4.64 17.30 22.44
CA ASP A 305 5.12 18.68 22.54
C ASP A 305 3.93 19.61 22.27
N ALA A 306 3.28 20.02 23.36
CA ALA A 306 2.02 20.75 23.39
C ALA A 306 2.07 22.14 22.73
N ASP A 307 3.26 22.67 22.40
CA ASP A 307 3.41 24.07 21.94
C ASP A 307 3.92 24.24 20.50
N ASN A 308 4.47 23.22 19.81
CA ASN A 308 5.12 23.44 18.51
C ASN A 308 4.89 22.40 17.42
N GLY A 309 3.98 21.41 17.60
CA GLY A 309 3.44 20.57 16.51
C GLY A 309 4.46 19.87 15.59
N SER A 310 5.74 19.78 15.97
CA SER A 310 6.85 19.44 15.06
C SER A 310 7.68 18.24 15.47
N SER A 311 7.22 17.45 16.45
CA SER A 311 8.00 16.34 16.99
C SER A 311 7.45 14.95 16.67
N LEU A 312 6.67 14.78 15.59
CA LEU A 312 6.25 13.45 15.15
C LEU A 312 6.75 13.16 13.74
N VAL A 313 7.22 11.92 13.55
CA VAL A 313 7.58 11.40 12.24
C VAL A 313 6.31 11.24 11.40
N ASP A 314 6.33 11.77 10.19
CA ASP A 314 5.21 11.66 9.25
C ASP A 314 5.19 10.26 8.63
N LEU A 315 4.56 9.33 9.35
CA LEU A 315 4.46 7.92 8.92
C LEU A 315 3.73 7.77 7.58
N THR A 316 2.84 8.70 7.22
CA THR A 316 2.15 8.63 5.93
C THR A 316 3.04 9.10 4.80
N HIS A 317 3.82 10.17 4.99
CA HIS A 317 4.87 10.54 4.04
C HIS A 317 5.88 9.40 3.87
N THR A 318 6.30 8.79 4.97
CA THR A 318 7.20 7.63 4.99
C THR A 318 6.62 6.46 4.19
N ASP A 319 5.35 6.08 4.45
CA ASP A 319 4.63 5.05 3.70
C ASP A 319 4.56 5.35 2.20
N ASN A 320 4.24 6.60 1.83
CA ASN A 320 4.20 7.01 0.43
C ASN A 320 5.56 6.82 -0.27
N CYS A 321 6.66 7.23 0.38
CA CYS A 321 8.01 7.04 -0.15
C CYS A 321 8.39 5.54 -0.24
N LEU A 322 8.00 4.74 0.75
CA LEU A 322 8.21 3.29 0.73
C LEU A 322 7.48 2.61 -0.41
N ARG A 323 6.23 3.01 -0.70
CA ARG A 323 5.46 2.46 -1.83
C ARG A 323 6.04 2.84 -3.19
N VAL A 324 6.62 4.03 -3.31
CA VAL A 324 7.39 4.40 -4.50
C VAL A 324 8.59 3.47 -4.65
N LEU A 325 9.38 3.30 -3.58
CA LEU A 325 10.53 2.39 -3.58
C LEU A 325 10.12 0.94 -3.88
N GLU A 326 9.03 0.46 -3.28
CA GLU A 326 8.44 -0.85 -3.52
C GLU A 326 8.16 -1.05 -5.02
N ALA A 327 7.53 -0.08 -5.69
CA ALA A 327 7.24 -0.14 -7.12
C ALA A 327 8.52 -0.33 -7.96
N PHE A 328 9.63 0.30 -7.58
CA PHE A 328 10.92 0.09 -8.25
C PHE A 328 11.55 -1.26 -7.92
N THR A 329 11.47 -1.73 -6.66
CA THR A 329 12.03 -3.04 -6.27
C THR A 329 11.26 -4.22 -6.87
N MET A 330 9.94 -4.11 -7.01
CA MET A 330 9.10 -5.14 -7.65
C MET A 330 9.30 -5.20 -9.17
N ARG A 331 9.41 -4.03 -9.81
CA ARG A 331 9.59 -3.93 -11.27
C ARG A 331 11.03 -4.13 -11.71
N GLY A 332 11.98 -3.92 -10.80
CA GLY A 332 13.42 -4.05 -11.02
C GLY A 332 13.87 -5.45 -11.43
N ASN A 333 12.99 -6.46 -11.45
CA ASN A 333 13.31 -7.78 -11.97
C ASN A 333 12.78 -8.04 -13.39
N ARG A 334 12.06 -7.10 -14.02
CA ARG A 334 11.29 -7.38 -15.26
C ARG A 334 11.51 -6.42 -16.44
N TYR A 335 12.30 -5.36 -16.30
CA TYR A 335 12.43 -4.31 -17.33
C TYR A 335 13.90 -3.96 -17.61
N GLU A 336 14.20 -3.47 -18.81
CA GLU A 336 15.55 -3.04 -19.24
C GLU A 336 16.21 -2.02 -18.29
N HIS A 337 15.41 -1.19 -17.59
CA HIS A 337 15.91 -0.17 -16.65
C HIS A 337 16.03 -0.65 -15.19
N ALA A 338 15.78 -1.94 -14.95
CA ALA A 338 16.00 -2.63 -13.68
C ALA A 338 17.35 -2.30 -13.04
N SER A 339 18.43 -2.42 -13.83
CA SER A 339 19.79 -2.23 -13.34
C SER A 339 20.00 -0.83 -12.78
N ALA A 340 19.58 0.21 -13.51
CA ALA A 340 19.79 1.59 -13.10
C ALA A 340 19.04 1.95 -11.81
N ALA A 341 17.80 1.49 -11.67
CA ALA A 341 17.04 1.68 -10.43
C ALA A 341 17.73 0.96 -9.26
N MET A 342 18.13 -0.30 -9.46
CA MET A 342 18.80 -1.08 -8.42
C MET A 342 20.19 -0.53 -8.08
N ASP A 343 20.91 0.09 -9.01
CA ASP A 343 22.20 0.74 -8.74
C ASP A 343 22.03 1.96 -7.83
N ILE A 344 20.98 2.77 -8.04
CA ILE A 344 20.63 3.89 -7.15
C ILE A 344 20.32 3.36 -5.75
N VAL A 345 19.46 2.33 -5.64
CA VAL A 345 19.09 1.74 -4.34
C VAL A 345 20.30 1.11 -3.66
N ARG A 346 21.16 0.41 -4.41
CA ARG A 346 22.39 -0.23 -3.92
C ARG A 346 23.40 0.80 -3.41
N GLY A 347 23.47 1.97 -4.04
CA GLY A 347 24.29 3.09 -3.56
C GLY A 347 23.94 3.54 -2.14
N GLN A 348 22.71 3.28 -1.68
CA GLN A 348 22.19 3.64 -0.36
C GLN A 348 22.01 2.42 0.57
N ALA A 349 22.52 1.23 0.20
CA ALA A 349 22.17 -0.03 0.85
C ALA A 349 22.41 -0.05 2.38
N ASN A 350 23.56 0.45 2.84
CA ASN A 350 23.93 0.41 4.26
C ASN A 350 22.99 1.26 5.12
N GLU A 351 22.74 2.50 4.69
CA GLU A 351 21.86 3.41 5.44
C GLU A 351 20.41 2.94 5.33
N LEU A 352 19.94 2.59 4.13
CA LEU A 352 18.58 2.15 3.88
C LEU A 352 18.21 0.92 4.72
N THR A 353 19.05 -0.12 4.73
CA THR A 353 18.76 -1.35 5.51
C THR A 353 18.69 -1.07 7.01
N GLN A 354 19.60 -0.26 7.55
CA GLN A 354 19.58 0.12 8.97
C GLN A 354 18.32 0.89 9.35
N GLN A 355 17.97 1.89 8.52
CA GLN A 355 16.84 2.78 8.77
C GLN A 355 15.52 2.02 8.62
N LEU A 356 15.36 1.19 7.60
CA LEU A 356 14.15 0.37 7.41
C LEU A 356 13.90 -0.56 8.61
N LEU A 357 14.93 -1.23 9.14
CA LEU A 357 14.78 -2.08 10.32
C LEU A 357 14.39 -1.29 11.57
N SER A 358 14.98 -0.11 11.75
CA SER A 358 14.64 0.79 12.86
C SER A 358 13.19 1.29 12.74
N LEU A 359 12.77 1.65 11.53
CA LEU A 359 11.39 2.01 11.22
C LEU A 359 10.44 0.84 11.53
N SER A 360 10.74 -0.37 11.08
CA SER A 360 9.90 -1.55 11.33
C SER A 360 9.71 -1.79 12.83
N LEU A 361 10.78 -1.71 13.62
CA LEU A 361 10.71 -1.90 15.07
C LEU A 361 9.94 -0.78 15.78
N GLY A 362 10.12 0.47 15.35
CA GLY A 362 9.38 1.59 15.92
C GLY A 362 7.90 1.57 15.55
N CYS A 363 7.54 1.24 14.30
CA CYS A 363 6.15 1.06 13.91
C CYS A 363 5.48 -0.08 14.68
N GLN A 364 6.18 -1.20 14.91
CA GLN A 364 5.66 -2.29 15.75
C GLN A 364 5.40 -1.84 17.20
N VAL A 365 6.23 -0.94 17.74
CA VAL A 365 5.97 -0.32 19.07
C VAL A 365 4.72 0.56 19.01
N LEU A 366 4.57 1.38 17.97
CA LEU A 366 3.44 2.29 17.80
C LEU A 366 2.11 1.56 17.57
N MET A 367 2.13 0.37 16.96
CA MET A 367 0.95 -0.51 16.84
C MET A 367 0.38 -0.93 18.20
N GLY A 368 1.22 -1.00 19.25
CA GLY A 368 0.78 -1.34 20.61
C GLY A 368 0.27 -0.15 21.43
N THR A 369 0.11 1.04 20.83
CA THR A 369 -0.36 2.23 21.53
C THR A 369 -1.88 2.24 21.68
N ALA A 370 -2.40 3.06 22.61
CA ALA A 370 -3.84 3.21 22.80
C ALA A 370 -4.52 4.05 21.70
N ASN A 371 -3.76 4.74 20.86
CA ASN A 371 -4.30 5.57 19.78
C ASN A 371 -4.52 4.72 18.53
N GLU A 372 -5.76 4.28 18.31
CA GLU A 372 -6.15 3.39 17.21
C GLU A 372 -5.77 3.95 15.83
N LYS A 373 -6.01 5.23 15.56
CA LYS A 373 -5.67 5.85 14.26
C LYS A 373 -4.17 5.80 13.98
N LYS A 374 -3.36 6.06 15.00
CA LYS A 374 -1.89 5.95 14.89
C LYS A 374 -1.46 4.50 14.76
N ALA A 375 -2.06 3.57 15.50
CA ALA A 375 -1.76 2.15 15.40
C ALA A 375 -2.03 1.62 13.98
N VAL A 376 -3.15 2.01 13.37
CA VAL A 376 -3.48 1.67 11.97
C VAL A 376 -2.48 2.29 10.98
N THR A 377 -2.10 3.55 11.19
CA THR A 377 -1.10 4.23 10.35
C THR A 377 0.27 3.57 10.46
N ALA A 378 0.67 3.19 11.68
CA ALA A 378 1.92 2.49 11.96
C ALA A 378 1.92 1.08 11.37
N ALA A 379 0.80 0.35 11.44
CA ALA A 379 0.65 -0.96 10.81
C ALA A 379 0.80 -0.86 9.28
N THR A 380 0.13 0.11 8.65
CA THR A 380 0.25 0.35 7.20
C THR A 380 1.68 0.67 6.80
N CYS A 381 2.34 1.58 7.53
CA CYS A 381 3.74 1.93 7.29
C CYS A 381 4.69 0.75 7.54
N LEU A 382 4.44 -0.07 8.55
CA LEU A 382 5.21 -1.29 8.84
C LEU A 382 5.13 -2.29 7.68
N ILE A 383 3.94 -2.51 7.13
CA ILE A 383 3.73 -3.40 5.97
C ILE A 383 4.61 -2.92 4.81
N SER A 384 4.53 -1.64 4.43
CA SER A 384 5.36 -1.08 3.36
C SER A 384 6.86 -1.15 3.68
N ALA A 385 7.25 -0.93 4.94
CA ALA A 385 8.64 -1.00 5.39
C ALA A 385 9.21 -2.42 5.37
N LEU A 386 8.38 -3.46 5.53
CA LEU A 386 8.78 -4.86 5.42
C LEU A 386 8.75 -5.38 3.98
N ARG A 387 7.83 -4.91 3.13
CA ARG A 387 7.78 -5.30 1.71
C ARG A 387 9.07 -4.95 0.97
N VAL A 388 9.62 -3.76 1.20
CA VAL A 388 10.88 -3.35 0.56
C VAL A 388 12.03 -4.33 0.82
N PRO A 389 12.44 -4.66 2.05
CA PRO A 389 13.50 -5.61 2.31
C PRO A 389 13.14 -7.04 1.89
N VAL A 390 11.87 -7.46 1.93
CA VAL A 390 11.43 -8.74 1.37
C VAL A 390 11.71 -8.80 -0.13
N ASN A 391 11.33 -7.76 -0.88
CA ASN A 391 11.56 -7.69 -2.32
C ASN A 391 13.05 -7.64 -2.64
N LEU A 392 13.82 -6.81 -1.93
CA LEU A 392 15.27 -6.70 -2.11
C LEU A 392 16.00 -8.01 -1.80
N SER A 393 15.55 -8.75 -0.80
CA SER A 393 16.15 -10.05 -0.41
C SER A 393 15.63 -11.23 -1.24
N SER A 394 14.61 -11.03 -2.08
CA SER A 394 14.08 -12.07 -2.96
C SER A 394 15.12 -12.37 -4.05
N SER A 395 15.82 -13.48 -3.91
CA SER A 395 16.86 -13.98 -4.83
C SER A 395 18.17 -13.18 -4.94
N ASP A 396 18.39 -12.13 -4.13
CA ASP A 396 19.66 -11.37 -4.13
C ASP A 396 20.43 -11.51 -2.79
N VAL A 397 21.48 -12.33 -2.82
CA VAL A 397 22.38 -12.57 -1.69
C VAL A 397 23.08 -11.28 -1.21
N PHE A 398 23.33 -10.31 -2.08
CA PHE A 398 23.92 -9.02 -1.69
C PHE A 398 23.04 -8.34 -0.65
N TRP A 399 21.74 -8.23 -0.92
CA TRP A 399 20.79 -7.60 -0.01
C TRP A 399 20.61 -8.40 1.27
N CYS A 400 20.56 -9.72 1.20
CA CYS A 400 20.53 -10.55 2.41
C CYS A 400 21.74 -10.28 3.31
N ARG A 401 22.95 -10.17 2.73
CA ARG A 401 24.17 -9.84 3.49
C ARG A 401 24.16 -8.41 4.03
N ALA A 402 23.69 -7.44 3.25
CA ALA A 402 23.58 -6.05 3.69
C ALA A 402 22.60 -5.93 4.87
N ILE A 403 21.44 -6.58 4.78
CA ILE A 403 20.44 -6.63 5.85
C ILE A 403 21.00 -7.35 7.10
N LEU A 404 21.67 -8.50 6.92
CA LEU A 404 22.27 -9.26 8.03
C LEU A 404 23.51 -8.60 8.65
N SER A 405 24.11 -7.60 8.00
CA SER A 405 25.23 -6.86 8.56
C SER A 405 24.85 -6.06 9.81
N HIS A 406 23.55 -5.80 10.00
CA HIS A 406 23.02 -5.10 11.16
C HIS A 406 22.66 -6.10 12.29
N PRO A 407 23.23 -5.97 13.50
CA PRO A 407 22.99 -6.90 14.60
C PRO A 407 21.54 -7.01 15.06
N ILE A 408 20.74 -5.96 14.82
CA ILE A 408 19.33 -5.90 15.22
C ILE A 408 18.40 -6.68 14.29
N THR A 409 18.87 -7.09 13.11
CA THR A 409 18.03 -7.68 12.06
C THR A 409 17.32 -8.93 12.53
N LEU A 410 18.06 -9.98 12.87
CA LEU A 410 17.44 -11.26 13.23
C LEU A 410 16.63 -11.17 14.54
N PRO A 411 17.13 -10.55 15.64
CA PRO A 411 16.31 -10.38 16.84
C PRO A 411 15.06 -9.54 16.58
N GLY A 412 15.18 -8.51 15.75
CA GLY A 412 14.08 -7.63 15.37
C GLY A 412 13.02 -8.34 14.54
N THR A 413 13.41 -9.12 13.54
CA THR A 413 12.48 -9.92 12.72
C THR A 413 11.76 -10.96 13.57
N ILE A 414 12.47 -11.68 14.45
CA ILE A 414 11.84 -12.63 15.40
C ILE A 414 10.85 -11.91 16.31
N ARG A 415 11.21 -10.73 16.82
CA ARG A 415 10.30 -9.91 17.62
C ARG A 415 9.04 -9.52 16.85
N ILE A 416 9.16 -9.08 15.59
CA ILE A 416 8.02 -8.73 14.75
C ILE A 416 7.09 -9.93 14.57
N ILE A 417 7.62 -11.09 14.19
CA ILE A 417 6.83 -12.33 14.04
C ILE A 417 6.05 -12.65 15.32
N ILE A 418 6.75 -12.72 16.47
CA ILE A 418 6.12 -13.16 17.72
C ILE A 418 5.16 -12.12 18.29
N GLN A 419 5.45 -10.82 18.18
CA GLN A 419 4.52 -9.78 18.64
C GLN A 419 3.30 -9.69 17.75
N SER A 420 3.44 -9.79 16.43
CA SER A 420 2.29 -9.75 15.53
C SER A 420 1.35 -10.92 15.77
N GLU A 421 1.87 -12.13 15.97
CA GLU A 421 1.00 -13.25 16.37
C GLU A 421 0.25 -12.96 17.68
N ARG A 422 0.94 -12.41 18.68
CA ARG A 422 0.30 -12.07 19.96
C ARG A 422 -0.75 -10.96 19.83
N GLU A 423 -0.53 -9.95 18.99
CA GLU A 423 -1.52 -8.92 18.73
C GLU A 423 -2.73 -9.49 17.97
N ALA A 424 -2.51 -10.40 17.02
CA ALA A 424 -3.60 -11.07 16.31
C ALA A 424 -4.51 -11.86 17.26
N ALA A 425 -3.94 -12.46 18.31
CA ALA A 425 -4.71 -13.15 19.36
C ALA A 425 -5.52 -12.20 20.27
N LYS A 426 -5.18 -10.90 20.33
CA LYS A 426 -5.94 -9.91 21.12
C LYS A 426 -7.03 -9.20 20.32
N THR A 427 -6.82 -9.01 19.02
CA THR A 427 -7.72 -8.22 18.19
C THR A 427 -9.06 -8.93 18.01
N SER A 428 -10.15 -8.21 18.31
CA SER A 428 -11.51 -8.61 17.94
C SER A 428 -11.62 -8.72 16.41
N PRO A 429 -12.47 -9.63 15.86
CA PRO A 429 -12.55 -9.90 14.42
C PRO A 429 -12.94 -8.72 13.50
N VAL A 430 -13.27 -7.53 14.04
CA VAL A 430 -14.01 -6.50 13.30
C VAL A 430 -13.16 -5.34 12.73
N GLY A 431 -11.81 -5.38 12.73
CA GLY A 431 -11.08 -4.32 11.99
C GLY A 431 -9.57 -4.16 12.09
N GLY A 432 -8.84 -5.04 12.78
CA GLY A 432 -7.36 -4.93 12.90
C GLY A 432 -6.58 -6.17 12.48
N ARG A 433 -7.25 -7.33 12.36
CA ARG A 433 -6.60 -8.64 12.23
C ARG A 433 -5.85 -8.80 10.91
N GLU A 434 -6.39 -8.30 9.81
CA GLU A 434 -5.78 -8.38 8.47
C GLU A 434 -4.39 -7.73 8.45
N SER A 435 -4.27 -6.51 8.98
CA SER A 435 -2.98 -5.80 9.01
C SER A 435 -1.92 -6.52 9.84
N VAL A 436 -2.31 -7.14 10.95
CA VAL A 436 -1.39 -7.87 11.82
C VAL A 436 -0.95 -9.19 11.19
N HIS A 437 -1.88 -9.86 10.50
CA HIS A 437 -1.59 -11.06 9.72
C HIS A 437 -0.58 -10.77 8.60
N ASP A 438 -0.78 -9.69 7.85
CA ASP A 438 0.17 -9.24 6.82
C ASP A 438 1.57 -9.01 7.37
N VAL A 439 1.68 -8.35 8.54
CA VAL A 439 2.97 -8.12 9.20
C VAL A 439 3.63 -9.45 9.60
N LEU A 440 2.86 -10.41 10.11
CA LEU A 440 3.37 -11.75 10.45
C LEU A 440 3.92 -12.47 9.21
N CYS A 441 3.16 -12.49 8.12
CA CYS A 441 3.55 -13.12 6.87
C CYS A 441 4.79 -12.46 6.26
N LEU A 442 4.87 -11.12 6.27
CA LEU A 442 6.06 -10.39 5.79
C LEU A 442 7.28 -10.61 6.69
N GLY A 443 7.10 -10.70 8.00
CA GLY A 443 8.17 -11.05 8.94
C GLY A 443 8.72 -12.45 8.68
N LEU A 444 7.83 -13.43 8.45
CA LEU A 444 8.21 -14.79 8.07
C LEU A 444 8.92 -14.83 6.72
N ALA A 445 8.38 -14.14 5.71
CA ALA A 445 8.99 -14.07 4.38
C ALA A 445 10.39 -13.46 4.41
N LEU A 446 10.58 -12.36 5.15
CA LEU A 446 11.90 -11.76 5.33
C LEU A 446 12.86 -12.75 6.00
N LEU A 447 12.44 -13.39 7.09
CA LEU A 447 13.30 -14.35 7.78
C LEU A 447 13.69 -15.52 6.87
N THR A 448 12.72 -16.08 6.13
CA THR A 448 12.92 -17.14 5.14
C THR A 448 13.97 -16.73 4.11
N ASN A 449 13.82 -15.57 3.46
CA ASN A 449 14.78 -15.08 2.46
C ASN A 449 16.20 -14.96 3.06
N LEU A 450 16.32 -14.46 4.29
CA LEU A 450 17.63 -14.28 4.93
C LEU A 450 18.33 -15.61 5.24
N VAL A 451 17.61 -16.60 5.77
CA VAL A 451 18.20 -17.89 6.18
C VAL A 451 18.37 -18.86 5.01
N GLU A 452 17.57 -18.70 3.96
CA GLU A 452 17.70 -19.43 2.71
C GLU A 452 18.99 -19.01 1.99
N GLN A 453 19.15 -17.69 1.76
CA GLN A 453 20.21 -17.14 0.93
C GLN A 453 21.57 -17.05 1.66
N VAL A 454 21.57 -16.99 3.00
CA VAL A 454 22.79 -16.89 3.81
C VAL A 454 22.79 -17.98 4.88
N PRO A 455 23.44 -19.14 4.64
CA PRO A 455 23.46 -20.26 5.58
C PRO A 455 23.89 -19.88 6.99
N GLY A 456 24.89 -18.98 7.14
CA GLY A 456 25.36 -18.46 8.43
C GLY A 456 24.28 -17.80 9.31
N ALA A 457 23.18 -17.35 8.70
CA ALA A 457 22.05 -16.80 9.43
C ALA A 457 21.28 -17.90 10.18
N ARG A 458 21.31 -19.15 9.71
CA ARG A 458 20.64 -20.30 10.37
C ARG A 458 21.23 -20.55 11.75
N GLU A 459 22.56 -20.51 11.91
CA GLU A 459 23.20 -20.61 13.22
C GLU A 459 22.88 -19.39 14.08
N SER A 460 22.89 -18.20 13.48
CA SER A 460 22.62 -16.95 14.20
C SER A 460 21.21 -16.93 14.80
N VAL A 461 20.20 -17.44 14.08
CA VAL A 461 18.82 -17.58 14.58
C VAL A 461 18.76 -18.48 15.81
N ARG A 462 19.55 -19.56 15.87
CA ARG A 462 19.59 -20.46 17.03
C ARG A 462 20.04 -19.75 18.32
N GLU A 463 21.02 -18.86 18.22
CA GLU A 463 21.60 -18.16 19.37
C GLU A 463 20.68 -17.05 19.92
N ILE A 464 19.67 -16.63 19.15
CA ILE A 464 18.69 -15.65 19.59
C ILE A 464 17.78 -16.26 20.64
N THR A 465 17.57 -15.52 21.72
CA THR A 465 16.62 -15.89 22.76
C THR A 465 15.53 -14.83 22.89
N TYR A 466 14.29 -15.27 23.01
CA TYR A 466 13.13 -14.40 23.10
C TYR A 466 12.13 -14.94 24.12
N ASN A 467 11.38 -14.07 24.77
CA ASN A 467 10.27 -14.48 25.62
C ASN A 467 8.96 -14.31 24.82
N PRO A 468 8.21 -15.39 24.52
CA PRO A 468 6.94 -15.31 23.77
C PRO A 468 5.91 -14.37 24.42
N SER A 469 5.93 -14.24 25.75
CA SER A 469 5.08 -13.34 26.52
C SER A 469 5.70 -11.95 26.75
N CYS A 470 6.76 -11.59 26.01
CA CYS A 470 7.41 -10.29 26.13
C CYS A 470 6.38 -9.18 25.93
N PRO A 471 6.20 -8.24 26.89
CA PRO A 471 5.26 -7.15 26.74
C PRO A 471 5.73 -6.04 25.77
N GLY A 472 6.92 -6.18 25.17
CA GLY A 472 7.45 -5.19 24.24
C GLY A 472 7.92 -3.89 24.93
N LYS A 473 8.35 -3.98 26.20
CA LYS A 473 8.89 -2.82 26.95
C LYS A 473 10.04 -2.15 26.21
N PRO A 474 10.33 -0.86 26.47
CA PRO A 474 11.37 -0.13 25.74
C PRO A 474 12.76 -0.77 25.80
N ALA A 475 13.12 -1.36 26.95
CA ALA A 475 14.40 -2.08 27.12
C ALA A 475 14.49 -3.39 26.30
N CYS A 476 13.37 -3.88 25.75
CA CYS A 476 13.27 -5.07 24.92
C CYS A 476 13.15 -4.74 23.42
N THR A 477 13.40 -3.48 23.02
CA THR A 477 13.14 -3.05 21.65
C THR A 477 14.05 -3.72 20.63
N PHE A 478 15.36 -3.76 20.92
CA PHE A 478 16.37 -4.34 20.03
C PHE A 478 16.78 -5.77 20.42
N ASP A 479 16.66 -6.11 21.70
CA ASP A 479 16.99 -7.43 22.22
C ASP A 479 16.10 -7.74 23.45
N CYS A 480 15.53 -8.93 23.52
CA CYS A 480 14.60 -9.27 24.59
C CYS A 480 15.36 -9.43 25.92
N ARG A 481 14.99 -8.64 26.93
CA ARG A 481 15.57 -8.70 28.29
C ARG A 481 14.67 -9.33 29.34
N CYS A 482 13.54 -9.90 28.93
CA CYS A 482 12.60 -10.53 29.85
C CYS A 482 13.21 -11.78 30.51
N PRO A 483 12.74 -12.19 31.70
CA PRO A 483 13.04 -13.52 32.23
C PRO A 483 12.41 -14.61 31.35
N LYS A 484 12.80 -15.88 31.51
CA LYS A 484 12.23 -17.04 30.79
C LYS A 484 12.33 -16.96 29.26
N ARG A 485 13.45 -16.44 28.74
CA ARG A 485 13.73 -16.48 27.30
C ARG A 485 13.98 -17.92 26.85
N ILE A 486 13.42 -18.29 25.72
CA ILE A 486 13.66 -19.55 25.03
C ILE A 486 14.35 -19.25 23.69
N SER A 487 14.91 -20.26 23.03
CA SER A 487 15.52 -20.05 21.71
C SER A 487 14.47 -19.60 20.69
N ALA A 488 14.87 -18.77 19.73
CA ALA A 488 13.99 -18.32 18.66
C ALA A 488 13.43 -19.51 17.84
N LEU A 489 14.23 -20.57 17.64
CA LEU A 489 13.77 -21.83 17.03
C LEU A 489 12.57 -22.42 17.78
N ARG A 490 12.58 -22.38 19.12
CA ARG A 490 11.45 -22.87 19.91
C ARG A 490 10.25 -21.95 19.80
N CYS A 491 10.45 -20.62 19.78
CA CYS A 491 9.35 -19.68 19.51
C CYS A 491 8.66 -19.95 18.16
N LEU A 492 9.43 -20.25 17.11
CA LEU A 492 8.89 -20.57 15.79
C LEU A 492 8.13 -21.90 15.77
N VAL A 493 8.60 -22.91 16.52
CA VAL A 493 7.85 -24.17 16.69
C VAL A 493 6.54 -23.96 17.45
N GLU A 494 6.55 -23.16 18.53
CA GLU A 494 5.33 -22.81 19.29
C GLU A 494 4.36 -21.94 18.45
N LEU A 495 4.87 -21.18 17.47
CA LEU A 495 4.04 -20.49 16.49
C LEU A 495 3.39 -21.47 15.50
N TYR A 496 4.19 -22.39 14.94
CA TYR A 496 3.71 -23.43 14.03
C TYR A 496 2.60 -24.27 14.68
N GLU A 497 2.83 -24.79 15.89
CA GLU A 497 1.87 -25.60 16.64
C GLU A 497 0.54 -24.86 16.84
N ARG A 498 0.59 -23.63 17.37
CA ARG A 498 -0.62 -22.82 17.59
C ARG A 498 -1.39 -22.54 16.31
N LYS A 499 -0.70 -22.32 15.18
CA LYS A 499 -1.34 -22.03 13.90
C LYS A 499 -1.94 -23.28 13.25
N THR A 500 -1.32 -24.45 13.46
CA THR A 500 -1.94 -25.74 13.10
C THR A 500 -3.20 -25.99 13.92
N GLU A 501 -3.16 -25.80 15.24
CA GLU A 501 -4.33 -25.94 16.11
C GLU A 501 -5.46 -24.95 15.75
N GLU A 502 -5.11 -23.69 15.50
CA GLU A 502 -6.07 -22.65 15.06
C GLU A 502 -6.74 -23.06 13.75
N ALA A 503 -5.96 -23.54 12.76
CA ALA A 503 -6.48 -24.00 11.48
C ALA A 503 -7.49 -25.16 11.64
N GLU A 504 -7.15 -26.16 12.46
CA GLU A 504 -8.03 -27.30 12.73
C GLU A 504 -9.32 -26.89 13.46
N SER A 505 -9.21 -26.00 14.46
CA SER A 505 -10.37 -25.51 15.23
C SER A 505 -11.33 -24.66 14.39
N CYS A 506 -10.82 -23.83 13.48
CA CYS A 506 -11.67 -23.01 12.61
C CYS A 506 -12.47 -23.86 11.61
N VAL A 507 -11.97 -25.04 11.22
CA VAL A 507 -12.70 -25.98 10.37
C VAL A 507 -13.93 -26.54 11.11
N THR A 508 -13.81 -26.83 12.41
CA THR A 508 -14.95 -27.32 13.20
C THR A 508 -15.99 -26.23 13.47
N ASP A 509 -15.55 -24.98 13.56
CA ASP A 509 -16.40 -23.83 13.93
C ASP A 509 -17.01 -23.11 12.71
N GLY A 510 -16.80 -23.62 11.49
CA GLY A 510 -17.32 -23.03 10.25
C GLY A 510 -16.64 -21.72 9.83
N GLN A 511 -15.46 -21.41 10.39
CA GLN A 511 -14.68 -20.19 10.11
C GLN A 511 -13.62 -20.45 9.03
N ALA A 512 -14.05 -20.86 7.85
CA ALA A 512 -13.14 -21.34 6.78
C ALA A 512 -12.02 -20.35 6.41
N ILE A 513 -12.30 -19.05 6.36
CA ILE A 513 -11.30 -18.02 6.00
C ILE A 513 -10.18 -17.94 7.05
N GLN A 514 -10.53 -17.88 8.34
CA GLN A 514 -9.56 -17.80 9.42
C GLN A 514 -8.74 -19.09 9.53
N GLY A 515 -9.38 -20.24 9.28
CA GLY A 515 -8.68 -21.53 9.21
C GLY A 515 -7.68 -21.58 8.07
N ALA A 516 -8.03 -21.06 6.89
CA ALA A 516 -7.13 -20.97 5.75
C ALA A 516 -5.94 -20.02 6.01
N GLU A 517 -6.18 -18.86 6.62
CA GLU A 517 -5.11 -17.94 7.04
C GLU A 517 -4.15 -18.60 8.04
N ALA A 518 -4.67 -19.31 9.04
CA ALA A 518 -3.86 -20.01 10.02
C ALA A 518 -3.04 -21.15 9.38
N ALA A 519 -3.66 -21.94 8.50
CA ALA A 519 -2.99 -22.99 7.74
C ALA A 519 -1.88 -22.44 6.84
N PHE A 520 -2.11 -21.29 6.20
CA PHE A 520 -1.12 -20.60 5.38
C PHE A 520 0.12 -20.19 6.18
N VAL A 521 -0.08 -19.61 7.36
CA VAL A 521 1.02 -19.25 8.27
C VAL A 521 1.75 -20.50 8.78
N ALA A 522 1.02 -21.56 9.14
CA ALA A 522 1.60 -22.82 9.57
C ALA A 522 2.47 -23.45 8.47
N GLY A 523 2.03 -23.42 7.22
CA GLY A 523 2.80 -23.88 6.06
C GLY A 523 4.08 -23.07 5.82
N HIS A 524 4.02 -21.75 5.91
CA HIS A 524 5.24 -20.93 5.85
C HIS A 524 6.20 -21.21 7.01
N CYS A 525 5.68 -21.45 8.22
CA CYS A 525 6.49 -21.84 9.36
C CYS A 525 7.13 -23.22 9.16
N SER A 526 6.42 -24.20 8.59
CA SER A 526 6.94 -25.55 8.37
C SER A 526 8.13 -25.54 7.40
N VAL A 527 8.01 -24.79 6.29
CA VAL A 527 9.10 -24.59 5.33
C VAL A 527 10.28 -23.88 5.98
N LEU A 528 10.04 -22.78 6.71
CA LEU A 528 11.09 -22.05 7.42
C LEU A 528 11.84 -22.93 8.43
N LEU A 529 11.12 -23.75 9.21
CA LEU A 529 11.72 -24.71 10.14
C LEU A 529 12.56 -25.76 9.40
N GLY A 530 12.08 -26.22 8.23
CA GLY A 530 12.83 -27.08 7.32
C GLY A 530 14.15 -26.43 6.87
N ILE A 531 14.11 -25.19 6.38
CA ILE A 531 15.31 -24.43 5.94
C ILE A 531 16.29 -24.23 7.09
N LEU A 532 15.79 -23.90 8.29
CA LEU A 532 16.62 -23.74 9.49
C LEU A 532 17.30 -25.03 9.95
N GLY A 533 16.71 -26.19 9.64
CA GLY A 533 17.28 -27.51 9.89
C GLY A 533 18.21 -28.01 8.78
N LEU A 534 18.05 -27.51 7.55
CA LEU A 534 18.80 -27.94 6.37
C LEU A 534 20.30 -27.72 6.57
N ASP A 535 21.07 -28.80 6.42
CA ASP A 535 22.51 -28.88 6.68
C ASP A 535 22.95 -28.40 8.09
N ASN A 536 22.02 -28.34 9.05
CA ASN A 536 22.28 -27.87 10.41
C ASN A 536 21.68 -28.79 11.47
N ALA A 537 22.38 -29.89 11.76
CA ALA A 537 21.96 -30.89 12.73
C ALA A 537 21.71 -30.33 14.15
N ALA A 538 22.39 -29.27 14.55
CA ALA A 538 22.20 -28.63 15.85
C ALA A 538 20.85 -27.91 15.94
N ASN A 539 20.47 -27.17 14.90
CA ASN A 539 19.16 -26.53 14.80
C ASN A 539 18.05 -27.58 14.75
N LEU A 540 18.20 -28.56 13.86
CA LEU A 540 17.26 -29.65 13.69
C LEU A 540 16.99 -30.41 14.99
N LYS A 541 18.02 -30.69 15.80
CA LYS A 541 17.86 -31.32 17.12
C LYS A 541 16.98 -30.50 18.06
N ILE A 542 17.11 -29.17 18.04
CA ILE A 542 16.28 -28.27 18.85
C ILE A 542 14.84 -28.25 18.34
N ILE A 543 14.65 -28.15 17.01
CA ILE A 543 13.34 -28.14 16.35
C ILE A 543 12.59 -29.43 16.65
N VAL A 544 13.18 -30.60 16.34
CA VAL A 544 12.55 -31.92 16.57
C VAL A 544 12.28 -32.16 18.06
N LYS A 545 13.13 -31.65 18.96
CA LYS A 545 12.84 -31.75 20.39
C LYS A 545 11.61 -30.94 20.79
N ALA A 546 11.42 -29.76 20.18
CA ALA A 546 10.34 -28.84 20.49
C ALA A 546 9.00 -29.19 19.83
N LEU A 547 9.00 -29.87 18.68
CA LEU A 547 7.77 -30.26 17.96
C LEU A 547 6.81 -31.09 18.85
N PRO A 548 5.49 -30.99 18.65
CA PRO A 548 4.51 -31.81 19.36
C PRO A 548 4.62 -33.29 18.95
N GLY A 549 4.28 -34.21 19.85
CA GLY A 549 4.33 -35.67 19.61
C GLY A 549 5.11 -36.44 20.67
N LYS A 550 4.82 -37.74 20.82
CA LYS A 550 5.45 -38.60 21.85
C LYS A 550 6.77 -39.17 21.35
N HIS A 551 6.79 -39.60 20.09
CA HIS A 551 7.93 -40.28 19.50
C HIS A 551 8.62 -39.39 18.48
N ARG A 552 9.96 -39.49 18.38
CA ARG A 552 10.74 -38.69 17.42
C ARG A 552 10.23 -38.83 15.98
N GLN A 553 9.83 -40.04 15.60
CA GLN A 553 9.28 -40.35 14.28
C GLN A 553 8.01 -39.56 13.97
N GLU A 554 7.04 -39.60 14.89
CA GLU A 554 5.76 -38.87 14.78
C GLU A 554 5.98 -37.37 14.57
N LYS A 555 6.94 -36.78 15.30
CA LYS A 555 7.28 -35.35 15.15
C LYS A 555 7.80 -35.02 13.75
N ILE A 556 8.67 -35.89 13.21
CA ILE A 556 9.26 -35.72 11.88
C ILE A 556 8.19 -35.92 10.81
N ASP A 557 7.34 -36.93 10.97
CA ASP A 557 6.23 -37.21 10.04
C ASP A 557 5.26 -36.03 9.95
N GLN A 558 4.89 -35.42 11.08
CA GLN A 558 4.01 -34.24 11.09
C GLN A 558 4.63 -33.07 10.32
N LEU A 559 5.90 -32.74 10.57
CA LEU A 559 6.57 -31.66 9.86
C LEU A 559 6.72 -31.97 8.36
N LEU A 560 7.05 -33.22 8.02
CA LEU A 560 7.19 -33.67 6.64
C LEU A 560 5.87 -33.55 5.86
N THR A 561 4.76 -33.98 6.45
CA THR A 561 3.43 -33.83 5.87
C THR A 561 3.10 -32.37 5.66
N ALA A 562 3.30 -31.51 6.68
CA ALA A 562 3.02 -30.08 6.56
C ALA A 562 3.84 -29.38 5.46
N VAL A 563 5.10 -29.78 5.24
CA VAL A 563 5.92 -29.26 4.14
C VAL A 563 5.41 -29.74 2.78
N LYS A 564 5.03 -31.02 2.66
CA LYS A 564 4.49 -31.59 1.42
C LYS A 564 3.15 -30.94 1.04
N ASP A 565 2.21 -30.89 1.97
CA ASP A 565 0.88 -30.32 1.75
C ASP A 565 0.99 -28.84 1.34
N PHE A 566 1.84 -28.06 2.02
CA PHE A 566 2.04 -26.66 1.66
C PHE A 566 2.70 -26.49 0.28
N SER A 567 3.67 -27.32 -0.07
CA SER A 567 4.30 -27.31 -1.39
C SER A 567 3.29 -27.62 -2.51
N GLU A 568 2.38 -28.57 -2.28
CA GLU A 568 1.33 -28.90 -3.23
C GLU A 568 0.38 -27.71 -3.44
N VAL A 569 -0.08 -27.08 -2.34
CA VAL A 569 -0.93 -25.88 -2.39
C VAL A 569 -0.24 -24.74 -3.13
N GLN A 570 1.04 -24.48 -2.85
CA GLN A 570 1.80 -23.41 -3.50
C GLN A 570 1.96 -23.68 -5.01
N SER A 571 2.23 -24.94 -5.38
CA SER A 571 2.33 -25.33 -6.79
C SER A 571 1.01 -25.18 -7.55
N GLY A 572 -0.12 -25.55 -6.92
CA GLY A 572 -1.45 -25.38 -7.49
C GLY A 572 -1.84 -23.91 -7.65
N ALA A 573 -1.55 -23.08 -6.65
CA ALA A 573 -1.77 -21.63 -6.72
C ALA A 573 -0.96 -20.99 -7.86
N LYS A 574 0.30 -21.40 -8.04
CA LYS A 574 1.15 -20.93 -9.14
C LYS A 574 0.56 -21.31 -10.51
N GLN A 575 0.16 -22.57 -10.69
CA GLN A 575 -0.44 -23.05 -11.94
C GLN A 575 -1.74 -22.30 -12.29
N ALA A 576 -2.58 -22.01 -11.30
CA ALA A 576 -3.80 -21.23 -11.48
C ALA A 576 -3.50 -19.79 -11.93
N LEU A 577 -2.49 -19.16 -11.32
CA LEU A 577 -2.03 -17.82 -11.69
C LEU A 577 -1.50 -17.77 -13.13
N ASP A 578 -0.71 -18.75 -13.54
CA ASP A 578 -0.15 -18.79 -14.89
C ASP A 578 -1.21 -19.07 -15.96
N THR A 579 -2.19 -19.94 -15.66
CA THR A 579 -3.35 -20.18 -16.54
C THR A 579 -4.22 -18.92 -16.72
N THR A 580 -4.34 -18.10 -15.66
CA THR A 580 -5.10 -16.84 -15.73
C THR A 580 -4.39 -15.79 -16.59
N LYS A 581 -3.05 -15.74 -16.54
CA LYS A 581 -2.26 -14.83 -17.39
C LYS A 581 -2.34 -15.19 -18.86
N THR A 582 -2.35 -16.48 -19.20
CA THR A 582 -2.46 -16.93 -20.60
C THR A 582 -3.82 -16.57 -21.21
N HIS A 583 -4.92 -16.68 -20.46
CA HIS A 583 -6.24 -16.27 -20.94
C HIS A 583 -6.43 -14.75 -21.05
N ALA A 584 -5.73 -13.95 -20.25
CA ALA A 584 -5.75 -12.49 -20.37
C ALA A 584 -4.96 -11.96 -21.59
N CYS A 585 -4.18 -12.81 -22.26
CA CYS A 585 -3.39 -12.48 -23.44
C CYS A 585 -3.93 -13.09 -24.75
N GLU A 586 -5.09 -13.75 -24.74
CA GLU A 586 -5.74 -14.14 -25.99
C GLU A 586 -6.25 -12.88 -26.70
N PRO A 587 -5.75 -12.55 -27.91
CA PRO A 587 -6.24 -11.40 -28.66
C PRO A 587 -7.63 -11.74 -29.17
N GLY A 588 -8.66 -11.15 -28.56
CA GLY A 588 -9.99 -11.15 -29.12
C GLY A 588 -9.98 -10.43 -30.46
N ASP A 589 -10.22 -11.19 -31.54
CA ASP A 589 -10.80 -10.80 -32.83
C ASP A 589 -10.62 -9.32 -33.23
N MET A 590 -9.41 -8.94 -33.64
CA MET A 590 -9.23 -7.88 -34.61
C MET A 590 -8.84 -8.51 -35.95
N GLU A 591 -9.86 -8.88 -36.73
CA GLU A 591 -9.70 -9.05 -38.17
C GLU A 591 -9.34 -7.70 -38.80
N GLU A 592 -8.40 -7.77 -39.75
CA GLU A 592 -7.98 -6.74 -40.72
C GLU A 592 -7.06 -5.60 -40.23
N ALA A 593 -5.74 -5.89 -40.27
CA ALA A 593 -4.78 -5.03 -40.97
C ALA A 593 -3.48 -5.82 -41.24
N GLU A 594 -3.36 -6.37 -42.44
CA GLU A 594 -2.08 -6.77 -43.00
C GLU A 594 -1.17 -5.53 -43.16
N ASP A 595 0.06 -5.62 -42.65
CA ASP A 595 1.32 -5.34 -43.37
C ASP A 595 2.40 -4.71 -42.47
N MET A 596 3.61 -5.28 -42.59
CA MET A 596 4.91 -4.85 -42.03
C MET A 596 5.13 -4.83 -40.50
N ARG A 597 5.77 -5.90 -40.00
CA ARG A 597 7.20 -5.87 -39.57
C ARG A 597 7.61 -7.23 -38.98
N GLU A 598 8.55 -7.89 -39.66
CA GLU A 598 9.39 -8.94 -39.09
C GLU A 598 10.15 -8.38 -37.88
N ARG A 599 9.73 -8.75 -36.67
CA ARG A 599 10.55 -8.63 -35.46
C ARG A 599 10.87 -10.04 -35.01
N GLU A 600 12.16 -10.37 -35.06
CA GLU A 600 12.72 -11.61 -34.53
C GLU A 600 12.31 -11.79 -33.07
N PRO A 601 11.92 -13.01 -32.65
CA PRO A 601 11.60 -13.29 -31.26
C PRO A 601 12.87 -13.15 -30.42
N ALA A 602 12.87 -12.19 -29.50
CA ALA A 602 13.90 -12.08 -28.49
C ALA A 602 13.82 -13.31 -27.56
N ASP A 603 14.89 -14.08 -27.55
CA ASP A 603 15.13 -15.22 -26.69
C ASP A 603 15.25 -14.74 -25.22
N THR A 604 14.13 -14.67 -24.52
CA THR A 604 14.09 -14.34 -23.08
C THR A 604 14.26 -15.61 -22.26
N THR A 605 15.52 -15.99 -22.04
CA THR A 605 15.91 -16.95 -21.00
C THR A 605 15.91 -16.26 -19.63
N ASP A 606 14.76 -16.19 -18.96
CA ASP A 606 14.68 -15.81 -17.53
C ASP A 606 13.83 -16.84 -16.77
N ASP A 607 14.35 -18.06 -16.66
CA ASP A 607 13.74 -19.22 -15.98
C ASP A 607 14.57 -19.66 -14.76
N GLY A 608 15.61 -18.89 -14.38
CA GLY A 608 16.64 -19.34 -13.44
C GLY A 608 16.34 -19.13 -11.95
N SER A 609 15.41 -18.24 -11.59
CA SER A 609 15.02 -18.03 -10.18
C SER A 609 13.91 -18.96 -9.71
N GLU A 610 13.07 -19.44 -10.62
CA GLU A 610 11.87 -20.21 -10.27
C GLU A 610 12.18 -21.66 -9.86
N ASP A 611 13.25 -22.25 -10.40
CA ASP A 611 13.68 -23.61 -10.05
C ASP A 611 14.27 -23.71 -8.63
N LYS A 612 14.83 -22.61 -8.10
CA LYS A 612 15.55 -22.63 -6.81
C LYS A 612 14.66 -22.95 -5.61
N SER A 613 13.45 -22.40 -5.56
CA SER A 613 12.51 -22.67 -4.46
C SER A 613 12.06 -24.13 -4.44
N GLY A 614 11.76 -24.70 -5.62
CA GLY A 614 11.43 -26.11 -5.76
C GLY A 614 12.58 -27.04 -5.37
N MET A 615 13.82 -26.66 -5.71
CA MET A 615 15.01 -27.39 -5.28
C MET A 615 15.17 -27.39 -3.75
N ILE A 616 14.99 -26.25 -3.08
CA ILE A 616 15.12 -26.15 -1.62
C ILE A 616 14.05 -26.98 -0.91
N ILE A 617 12.79 -26.90 -1.35
CA ILE A 617 11.71 -27.71 -0.77
C ILE A 617 12.02 -29.21 -0.94
N SER A 618 12.52 -29.61 -2.11
CA SER A 618 12.94 -30.99 -2.36
C SER A 618 14.05 -31.44 -1.41
N GLN A 619 15.05 -30.58 -1.17
CA GLN A 619 16.13 -30.84 -0.21
C GLN A 619 15.61 -30.99 1.23
N ILE A 620 14.65 -30.16 1.63
CA ILE A 620 14.01 -30.26 2.95
C ILE A 620 13.28 -31.60 3.09
N ILE A 621 12.51 -32.00 2.06
CA ILE A 621 11.80 -33.28 2.04
C ILE A 621 12.78 -34.44 2.15
N THR A 622 13.85 -34.46 1.35
CA THR A 622 14.88 -35.52 1.41
C THR A 622 15.52 -35.59 2.79
N MET A 623 15.92 -34.45 3.37
CA MET A 623 16.48 -34.40 4.72
C MET A 623 15.52 -34.99 5.76
N LEU A 624 14.25 -34.61 5.72
CA LEU A 624 13.24 -35.10 6.67
C LEU A 624 12.96 -36.61 6.48
N GLU A 625 12.98 -37.12 5.25
CA GLU A 625 12.81 -38.55 4.96
C GLU A 625 14.00 -39.40 5.45
N GLU A 626 15.23 -38.90 5.31
CA GLU A 626 16.43 -39.56 5.85
C GLU A 626 16.39 -39.62 7.37
N LEU A 627 15.97 -38.54 8.03
CA LEU A 627 15.83 -38.48 9.49
C LEU A 627 14.75 -39.42 10.00
N ARG A 628 13.64 -39.53 9.25
CA ARG A 628 12.58 -40.49 9.49
C ARG A 628 13.08 -41.93 9.37
N GLY A 629 13.98 -42.22 8.43
CA GLY A 629 14.61 -43.54 8.32
C GLY A 629 15.53 -43.90 9.49
N ALA A 630 16.07 -42.89 10.18
CA ALA A 630 17.04 -43.04 11.27
C ALA A 630 16.45 -42.97 12.69
N ALA A 631 15.17 -42.61 12.83
CA ALA A 631 14.47 -42.49 14.11
C ALA A 631 13.60 -43.73 14.40
#